data_AF-W9ATN7-F1
#
_entry.id   AF-W9ATN7-F1
#
_cell.length_a   1.000
_cell.length_b   1.000
_cell.length_c   1.000
_cell.angle_alpha   90.00
_cell.angle_beta   90.00
_cell.angle_gamma   90.00
#
_symmetry.space_group_name_H-M   'P 1'
#
loop_
_entity.id
_entity.type
_entity.pdbx_description
1 polymer ?
#
loop_
_entity_poly.entity_id
_entity_poly.type
_entity_poly.pdbx_seq_one_letter_code
_entity_poly.pdbx_strand_id
1 'polypeptide(L)'
;MSTTRRRRPALIALVILGAVGCLLLAWWQWTRFESASGTFQNLGYALQWPMFAGFCVYAYYKFVRLEEAPPVETKSDTEIPAGLLPERPTAATQDDDPTLREYNAYLAELAQKDKEDTE
;
A
#
# COMPACT_ATOMS: atom_id res chain seq x y z
N MET A 1 21.60 -5.54 11.67
CA MET A 1 20.37 -5.97 12.40
C MET A 1 19.19 -5.18 11.87
N SER A 2 18.27 -5.83 11.16
CA SER A 2 17.08 -5.17 10.59
C SER A 2 16.29 -4.44 11.68
N THR A 3 16.06 -3.14 11.50
CA THR A 3 15.39 -2.21 12.44
C THR A 3 14.02 -2.74 12.89
N THR A 4 13.39 -3.51 12.03
CA THR A 4 12.13 -4.22 12.21
C THR A 4 12.11 -5.13 13.44
N ARG A 5 13.19 -5.90 13.67
CA ARG A 5 13.27 -6.85 14.79
C ARG A 5 13.30 -6.16 16.16
N ARG A 6 13.85 -4.93 16.22
CA ARG A 6 13.88 -4.12 17.45
C ARG A 6 12.51 -3.55 17.83
N ARG A 7 11.60 -3.38 16.86
CA ARG A 7 10.25 -2.83 17.08
C ARG A 7 9.23 -3.88 17.52
N ARG A 8 9.51 -5.16 17.30
CA ARG A 8 8.64 -6.29 17.69
C ARG A 8 8.12 -6.22 19.14
N PRO A 9 8.94 -6.01 20.19
CA PRO A 9 8.42 -5.95 21.56
C PRO A 9 7.48 -4.76 21.79
N ALA A 10 7.75 -3.60 21.19
CA ALA A 10 6.87 -2.45 21.28
C ALA A 10 5.52 -2.70 20.58
N LEU A 11 5.54 -3.35 19.41
CA LEU A 11 4.33 -3.76 18.71
C LEU A 11 3.52 -4.80 19.48
N ILE A 12 4.19 -5.78 20.12
CA ILE A 12 3.53 -6.75 21.00
C ILE A 12 2.85 -6.03 22.17
N ALA A 13 3.57 -5.13 22.85
CA ALA A 13 3.01 -4.35 23.95
C ALA A 13 1.80 -3.52 23.50
N LEU A 14 1.87 -2.89 22.33
CA LEU A 14 0.76 -2.14 21.73
C LEU A 14 -0.45 -3.03 21.48
N VAL A 15 -0.26 -4.22 20.91
CA VAL A 15 -1.32 -5.18 20.60
C VAL A 15 -1.97 -5.69 21.88
N ILE A 16 -1.17 -6.03 22.90
CA ILE A 16 -1.68 -6.46 24.21
C ILE A 16 -2.49 -5.34 24.85
N LEU A 17 -1.97 -4.11 24.87
CA LEU A 17 -2.67 -2.95 25.43
C LEU A 17 -4.00 -2.71 24.72
N GLY A 18 -4.01 -2.78 23.39
CA GLY A 18 -5.23 -2.65 22.58
C GLY A 18 -6.25 -3.77 22.86
N ALA A 19 -5.78 -5.03 22.92
CA ALA A 19 -6.64 -6.18 23.20
C ALA A 19 -7.24 -6.11 24.61
N VAL A 20 -6.43 -5.80 25.63
CA VAL A 20 -6.89 -5.61 27.01
C VAL A 20 -7.90 -4.46 27.08
N GLY A 21 -7.62 -3.33 26.43
CA GLY A 21 -8.55 -2.20 26.36
C GLY A 21 -9.90 -2.59 25.75
N CYS A 22 -9.90 -3.36 24.66
CA CYS A 22 -11.12 -3.88 24.05
C CYS A 22 -11.88 -4.82 25.01
N LEU A 23 -11.20 -5.73 25.71
CA LEU A 23 -11.85 -6.63 26.65
C LEU A 23 -12.43 -5.91 27.87
N LEU A 24 -11.77 -4.85 28.35
CA LEU A 24 -12.30 -4.00 29.42
C LEU A 24 -13.56 -3.25 28.96
N LEU A 25 -13.58 -2.75 27.72
CA LEU A 25 -14.78 -2.15 27.13
C LEU A 25 -15.90 -3.17 26.94
N ALA A 26 -15.58 -4.40 26.52
CA ALA A 26 -16.52 -5.50 26.41
C ALA A 26 -17.19 -5.80 27.77
N TRP A 27 -16.36 -5.91 28.82
CA TRP A 27 -16.82 -6.11 30.19
C TRP A 27 -17.72 -4.98 30.68
N TRP A 28 -17.32 -3.73 30.42
CA TRP A 28 -18.13 -2.57 30.76
C TRP A 28 -19.48 -2.57 30.02
N GLN A 29 -19.49 -2.92 28.74
CA GLN A 29 -20.74 -3.01 27.97
C GLN A 29 -21.63 -4.15 28.44
N TRP A 30 -21.05 -5.29 28.82
CA TRP A 30 -21.77 -6.41 29.42
C TRP A 30 -22.48 -6.01 30.72
N THR A 31 -21.76 -5.39 31.65
CA THR A 31 -22.36 -4.89 32.90
C THR A 31 -23.43 -3.81 32.67
N ARG A 32 -23.28 -2.99 31.62
CA ARG A 32 -24.32 -2.04 31.19
C ARG A 32 -25.53 -2.69 30.55
N PHE A 33 -25.37 -3.81 29.88
CA PHE A 33 -26.48 -4.60 29.35
C PHE A 33 -27.32 -5.24 30.47
N GLU A 34 -26.69 -5.71 31.55
CA GLU A 34 -27.39 -6.28 32.71
C GLU A 34 -28.13 -5.25 33.59
N SER A 35 -27.86 -3.95 33.39
CA SER A 35 -28.50 -2.88 34.15
C SER A 35 -29.97 -2.67 33.73
N ALA A 36 -30.78 -2.04 34.59
CA ALA A 36 -32.20 -1.75 34.30
C ALA A 36 -32.45 -0.88 33.04
N SER A 37 -31.42 -0.19 32.56
CA SER A 37 -31.43 0.61 31.31
C SER A 37 -30.64 -0.04 30.16
N GLY A 38 -30.33 -1.34 30.27
CA GLY A 38 -29.61 -2.09 29.24
C GLY A 38 -30.41 -2.23 27.95
N THR A 39 -29.72 -2.20 26.82
CA THR A 39 -30.32 -2.37 25.48
C THR A 39 -29.59 -3.45 24.68
N PHE A 40 -30.24 -4.02 23.67
CA PHE A 40 -29.58 -4.95 22.74
C PHE A 40 -28.36 -4.37 22.03
N GLN A 41 -28.28 -3.04 21.89
CA GLN A 41 -27.10 -2.39 21.32
C GLN A 41 -25.88 -2.56 22.24
N ASN A 42 -26.07 -2.49 23.57
CA ASN A 42 -24.99 -2.73 24.54
C ASN A 42 -24.47 -4.16 24.44
N LEU A 43 -25.37 -5.14 24.28
CA LEU A 43 -24.99 -6.55 24.05
C LEU A 43 -24.20 -6.71 22.75
N GLY A 44 -24.65 -6.06 21.68
CA GLY A 44 -23.92 -6.01 20.41
C GLY A 44 -22.49 -5.50 20.60
N TYR A 45 -22.31 -4.39 21.32
CA TYR A 45 -20.98 -3.88 21.63
C TYR A 45 -20.17 -4.81 22.53
N ALA A 46 -20.79 -5.42 23.54
CA ALA A 46 -20.12 -6.38 24.42
C ALA A 46 -19.55 -7.59 23.66
N LEU A 47 -20.20 -8.01 22.56
CA LEU A 47 -19.73 -9.08 21.67
C LEU A 47 -18.80 -8.57 20.56
N GLN A 48 -18.97 -7.31 20.13
CA GLN A 48 -18.14 -6.67 19.11
C GLN A 48 -16.72 -6.39 19.60
N TRP A 49 -16.57 -5.88 20.82
CA TRP A 49 -15.25 -5.53 21.38
C TRP A 49 -14.28 -6.74 21.47
N PRO A 50 -14.70 -7.96 21.89
CA PRO A 50 -13.87 -9.16 21.82
C PRO A 50 -13.44 -9.53 20.40
N MET A 51 -14.31 -9.36 19.39
CA MET A 51 -13.92 -9.57 17.98
C MET A 51 -12.81 -8.60 17.56
N PHE A 52 -12.88 -7.34 17.98
CA PHE A 52 -11.81 -6.37 17.73
C PHE A 52 -10.52 -6.72 18.47
N ALA A 53 -10.59 -7.22 19.71
CA ALA A 53 -9.41 -7.72 20.42
C ALA A 53 -8.74 -8.87 19.65
N GLY A 54 -9.53 -9.83 19.16
CA GLY A 54 -9.06 -10.91 18.29
C GLY A 54 -8.45 -10.39 16.98
N PHE A 55 -9.08 -9.38 16.37
CA PHE A 55 -8.56 -8.73 15.16
C PHE A 55 -7.19 -8.07 15.39
N CYS A 56 -6.97 -7.38 16.51
CA CYS A 56 -5.66 -6.80 16.84
C CYS A 56 -4.55 -7.87 16.90
N VAL A 57 -4.84 -9.00 17.56
CA VAL A 57 -3.90 -10.13 17.65
C VAL A 57 -3.66 -10.76 16.27
N TYR A 58 -4.73 -10.97 15.50
CA TYR A 58 -4.64 -11.52 14.15
C TYR A 58 -3.83 -10.62 13.21
N ALA A 59 -4.04 -9.30 13.26
CA ALA A 59 -3.28 -8.33 12.48
C ALA A 59 -1.79 -8.40 12.79
N TYR A 60 -1.41 -8.51 14.08
CA TYR A 60 -0.02 -8.70 14.48
C TYR A 60 0.55 -10.04 13.99
N TYR A 61 -0.20 -11.13 14.13
CA TYR A 61 0.21 -12.44 13.61
C TYR A 61 0.46 -12.38 12.09
N LYS A 62 -0.47 -11.77 11.34
CA LYS A 62 -0.33 -11.59 9.89
C LYS A 62 0.85 -10.70 9.53
N PHE A 63 1.08 -9.64 10.29
CA PHE A 63 2.22 -8.76 10.12
C PHE A 63 3.55 -9.50 10.28
N VAL A 64 3.71 -10.28 11.37
CA VAL A 64 4.92 -11.11 11.58
C VAL A 64 5.09 -12.12 10.46
N ARG A 65 4.02 -12.79 10.04
CA ARG A 65 4.06 -13.75 8.93
C ARG A 65 4.46 -13.11 7.60
N LEU A 66 4.04 -11.87 7.35
CA LEU A 66 4.42 -11.11 6.15
C LEU A 66 5.88 -10.64 6.20
N GLU A 67 6.39 -10.26 7.37
CA GLU A 67 7.81 -9.92 7.55
C GLU A 67 8.75 -11.13 7.38
N GLU A 68 8.28 -12.32 7.74
CA GLU A 68 9.06 -13.56 7.67
C GLU A 68 8.92 -14.30 6.34
N ALA A 69 7.94 -13.93 5.52
CA ALA A 69 7.79 -14.49 4.18
C ALA A 69 9.02 -14.11 3.32
N PRO A 70 9.64 -15.07 2.62
CA PRO A 70 10.65 -14.76 1.62
C PRO A 70 10.09 -13.76 0.60
N PRO A 71 10.92 -12.86 0.04
CA PRO A 71 10.49 -12.02 -1.08
C PRO A 71 9.89 -12.93 -2.14
N VAL A 72 8.58 -12.83 -2.36
CA VAL A 72 7.97 -13.45 -3.51
C VAL A 72 8.49 -12.64 -4.69
N GLU A 73 9.33 -13.26 -5.53
CA GLU A 73 9.61 -12.72 -6.86
C GLU A 73 8.25 -12.60 -7.55
N THR A 74 7.69 -11.39 -7.46
CA THR A 74 6.55 -11.02 -8.26
C THR A 74 7.13 -10.97 -9.65
N LYS A 75 7.00 -12.07 -10.40
CA LYS A 75 7.20 -12.05 -11.84
C LYS A 75 6.38 -10.87 -12.30
N SER A 76 7.08 -9.84 -12.74
CA SER A 76 6.47 -8.64 -13.25
C SER A 76 5.78 -9.04 -14.54
N ASP A 77 4.56 -9.54 -14.44
CA ASP A 77 3.54 -9.54 -15.51
C ASP A 77 3.12 -8.09 -15.81
N THR A 78 4.05 -7.14 -15.65
CA THR A 78 3.99 -5.76 -16.13
C THR A 78 4.41 -5.70 -17.59
N GLU A 79 4.96 -6.81 -18.14
CA GLU A 79 5.02 -7.00 -19.58
C GLU A 79 3.61 -7.18 -20.12
N ILE A 80 3.11 -6.14 -20.79
CA ILE A 80 1.86 -6.22 -21.56
C ILE A 80 2.09 -7.29 -22.64
N PRO A 81 1.34 -8.42 -22.65
CA PRO A 81 1.53 -9.44 -23.66
C PRO A 81 1.42 -8.85 -25.05
N ALA A 82 2.34 -9.24 -25.95
CA ALA A 82 2.58 -8.61 -27.25
C ALA A 82 1.34 -8.52 -28.18
N GLY A 83 0.24 -9.22 -27.85
CA GLY A 83 -1.04 -9.17 -28.56
C GLY A 83 -2.14 -8.30 -27.92
N LEU A 84 -1.89 -7.63 -26.78
CA LEU A 84 -2.88 -6.73 -26.16
C LEU A 84 -2.81 -5.30 -26.70
N LEU A 85 -1.68 -4.88 -27.25
CA LEU A 85 -1.55 -3.56 -27.86
C LEU A 85 -1.90 -3.65 -29.35
N PRO A 86 -2.72 -2.73 -29.88
CA PRO A 86 -2.87 -2.59 -31.32
C PRO A 86 -1.48 -2.37 -31.94
N GLU A 87 -1.24 -3.00 -33.09
CA GLU A 87 -0.02 -2.82 -33.85
C GLU A 87 0.19 -1.32 -34.10
N ARG A 88 1.31 -0.79 -33.58
CA ARG A 88 1.60 0.64 -33.69
C ARG A 88 1.68 0.96 -35.19
N PRO A 89 0.83 1.87 -35.71
CA PRO A 89 0.98 2.33 -37.08
C PRO A 89 2.42 2.80 -37.25
N THR A 90 3.15 2.20 -38.20
CA THR A 90 4.44 2.72 -38.63
C THR A 90 4.20 4.18 -39.00
N ALA A 91 4.75 5.10 -38.20
CA ALA A 91 4.65 6.51 -38.50
C ALA A 91 5.13 6.68 -39.94
N ALA A 92 4.23 7.15 -40.82
CA ALA A 92 4.64 7.51 -42.16
C ALA A 92 5.77 8.51 -42.01
N THR A 93 6.91 8.25 -42.64
CA THR A 93 8.05 9.17 -42.63
C THR A 93 7.59 10.48 -43.28
N GLN A 94 7.13 11.41 -42.44
CA GLN A 94 6.62 12.71 -42.84
C GLN A 94 7.82 13.68 -42.93
N ASP A 95 8.82 13.31 -43.74
CA ASP A 95 10.06 14.09 -43.94
C ASP A 95 9.88 15.24 -44.94
N ASP A 96 8.71 15.30 -45.60
CA ASP A 96 8.47 16.24 -46.69
C ASP A 96 7.96 17.62 -46.22
N ASP A 97 7.66 17.83 -44.94
CA ASP A 97 7.26 19.16 -44.44
C ASP A 97 8.49 20.05 -44.24
N PRO A 98 8.69 21.10 -45.07
CA PRO A 98 9.84 22.00 -44.94
C PRO A 98 9.89 22.68 -43.56
N THR A 99 8.74 22.94 -42.94
CA THR A 99 8.66 23.61 -41.63
C THR A 99 9.22 22.74 -40.51
N LEU A 100 8.90 21.43 -40.54
CA LEU A 100 9.39 20.48 -39.55
C LEU A 100 10.90 20.25 -39.67
N ARG A 101 11.44 20.26 -40.90
CA ARG A 101 12.89 20.15 -41.15
C ARG A 101 13.65 21.34 -40.56
N GLU A 102 13.17 22.56 -40.78
CA GLU A 102 13.78 23.76 -40.20
C GLU A 102 13.73 23.74 -38.66
N TYR A 103 12.59 23.33 -38.10
CA TYR A 103 12.44 23.24 -36.65
C TYR A 103 13.35 22.17 -36.04
N ASN A 104 13.45 20.99 -36.64
CA ASN A 104 14.34 19.92 -36.18
C ASN A 104 15.82 20.31 -36.30
N ALA A 105 16.19 21.06 -37.35
CA ALA A 105 17.55 21.60 -37.50
C ALA A 105 17.87 22.62 -36.38
N TYR A 106 16.92 23.49 -36.05
CA TYR A 106 17.07 24.42 -34.93
C TYR A 106 17.21 23.70 -33.58
N LEU A 107 16.41 22.68 -33.32
CA LEU A 107 16.55 21.85 -32.12
C LEU A 107 17.89 21.13 -32.05
N ALA A 108 18.41 20.66 -33.19
CA ALA A 108 19.72 20.02 -33.27
C ALA A 108 20.87 20.99 -32.96
N GLU A 109 20.78 22.23 -33.45
CA GLU A 109 21.76 23.29 -33.12
C GLU A 109 21.73 23.61 -31.62
N LEU A 110 20.53 23.73 -31.03
CA LEU A 110 20.39 23.98 -29.60
C LEU A 110 21.00 22.85 -28.76
N ALA A 111 20.76 21.60 -29.16
CA ALA A 111 21.31 20.43 -28.51
C ALA A 111 22.84 20.29 -28.67
N GLN A 112 23.41 20.85 -29.74
CA GLN A 112 24.88 20.93 -29.90
C GLN A 112 25.46 21.99 -28.96
N LYS A 113 24.86 23.18 -28.91
CA LYS A 113 25.28 24.26 -27.98
C LYS A 113 25.22 23.81 -26.53
N ASP A 114 24.15 23.14 -26.13
CA ASP A 114 23.98 22.63 -24.76
C ASP A 114 25.07 21.61 -24.38
N LYS A 115 25.53 20.79 -25.34
CA LYS A 115 26.65 19.87 -25.13
C LYS A 115 27.99 20.58 -25.05
N GLU A 116 28.21 21.59 -25.89
CA GLU A 116 29.42 22.42 -25.87
C GLU A 116 29.52 23.26 -24.57
N ASP A 117 28.40 23.70 -24.01
CA ASP A 117 28.33 24.43 -22.73
C ASP A 117 28.50 23.52 -21.49
N THR A 118 28.30 22.20 -21.65
CA THR A 118 28.37 21.21 -20.57
C THR A 118 29.76 20.52 -20.47
N GLU A 119 30.64 20.67 -21.47
CA GLU A 119 32.05 20.24 -21.42
C GLU A 119 33.00 21.32 -20.90
#